data_AF-A0A7X9GBB5-F1
#
_entry.id   AF-A0A7X9GBB5-F1
#
_cell.length_a   1.000
_cell.length_b   1.000
_cell.length_c   1.000
_cell.angle_alpha   90.00
_cell.angle_beta   90.00
_cell.angle_gamma   90.00
#
_symmetry.space_group_name_H-M   'P 1'
#
loop_
_entity.id
_entity.type
_entity.pdbx_description
1 polymer ?
#
loop_
_entity_poly.entity_id
_entity_poly.type
_entity_poly.pdbx_seq_one_letter_code
_entity_poly.pdbx_strand_id
1 'polypeptide(L)'
;MKNDYRNTIYCSPLEDLEVKKKTLNEKICHEHPRAKIIYNQVKDKNGSYNNKFMEIYNYKCSYCGNSIANISSNLFEIDHYICESSFESKEIAGKIENLVLACYDCNRSKSNFLIKDEYIDILSPDLDKIKDVFYRDELFSIQISEEYNNDMFVKSFYEQLKLGYQSRRLDFLLINLRGLCEKHDGKPHVEKINVILRKLQQKRNLTSFKK
;
A
#
# COMPACT_ATOMS: atom_id res chain seq x y z
N MET A 1 -14.02 -16.13 -0.91
CA MET A 1 -12.93 -15.22 -0.51
C MET A 1 -13.36 -13.80 -0.78
N LYS A 2 -13.30 -12.93 0.22
CA LYS A 2 -13.49 -11.49 0.03
C LYS A 2 -12.32 -10.98 -0.80
N ASN A 3 -12.58 -10.25 -1.88
CA ASN A 3 -11.54 -9.71 -2.73
C ASN A 3 -10.80 -8.60 -1.97
N ASP A 4 -9.47 -8.68 -1.91
CA ASP A 4 -8.64 -7.62 -1.35
C ASP A 4 -8.85 -6.32 -2.16
N TYR A 5 -9.37 -5.28 -1.51
CA TYR A 5 -9.71 -3.99 -2.13
C TYR A 5 -8.51 -3.28 -2.79
N ARG A 6 -7.29 -3.70 -2.47
CA ARG A 6 -6.04 -3.15 -3.01
C ARG A 6 -5.68 -3.78 -4.36
N ASN A 7 -6.33 -4.88 -4.75
CA ASN A 7 -6.00 -5.65 -5.94
C ASN A 7 -7.10 -5.52 -7.00
N THR A 8 -6.68 -5.30 -8.25
CA THR A 8 -7.56 -5.54 -9.40
C THR A 8 -7.55 -7.03 -9.72
N ILE A 9 -8.46 -7.47 -10.58
CA ILE A 9 -8.49 -8.86 -11.09
C ILE A 9 -7.23 -9.25 -11.89
N TYR A 10 -6.38 -8.28 -12.25
CA TYR A 10 -5.14 -8.49 -13.00
C TYR A 10 -3.89 -8.43 -12.12
N CYS A 11 -4.04 -8.09 -10.83
CA CYS A 11 -2.93 -8.04 -9.91
C CYS A 11 -2.61 -9.42 -9.35
N SER A 12 -1.32 -9.69 -9.14
CA SER A 12 -0.90 -10.76 -8.23
C SER A 12 -1.46 -10.49 -6.83
N PRO A 13 -1.96 -11.53 -6.13
CA PRO A 13 -2.43 -11.43 -4.75
C PRO A 13 -1.37 -10.85 -3.81
N LEU A 14 -1.84 -10.12 -2.80
CA LEU A 14 -1.02 -9.75 -1.65
C LEU A 14 -1.18 -10.85 -0.61
N GLU A 15 -0.22 -11.78 -0.63
CA GLU A 15 -0.21 -13.00 0.18
C GLU A 15 1.18 -13.23 0.77
N ASP A 16 1.22 -14.02 1.86
CA ASP A 16 2.43 -14.43 2.57
C ASP A 16 3.34 -13.27 3.01
N LEU A 17 2.76 -12.11 3.32
CA LEU A 17 3.51 -10.90 3.68
C LEU A 17 4.42 -11.15 4.89
N GLU A 18 3.91 -11.83 5.92
CA GLU A 18 4.68 -12.17 7.12
C GLU A 18 5.88 -13.08 6.79
N VAL A 19 5.66 -14.13 5.99
CA VAL A 19 6.72 -15.08 5.58
C VAL A 19 7.78 -14.38 4.73
N LYS A 20 7.36 -13.55 3.76
CA LYS A 20 8.27 -12.79 2.90
C LYS A 20 9.09 -11.77 3.70
N LYS A 21 8.47 -11.07 4.66
CA LYS A 21 9.18 -10.18 5.59
C LYS A 21 10.18 -10.96 6.44
N LYS A 22 9.76 -12.07 7.05
CA LYS A 22 10.65 -12.91 7.86
C LYS A 22 11.88 -13.36 7.06
N THR A 23 11.68 -13.81 5.82
CA THR A 23 12.76 -14.21 4.91
C THR A 23 13.73 -13.05 4.63
N LEU A 24 13.20 -11.86 4.37
CA LEU A 24 14.03 -10.67 4.16
C LEU A 24 14.80 -10.27 5.43
N ASN A 25 14.16 -10.37 6.60
CA ASN A 25 14.77 -10.07 7.88
C ASN A 25 15.92 -11.03 8.22
N GLU A 26 15.73 -12.33 8.01
CA GLU A 26 16.77 -13.35 8.19
C GLU A 26 17.98 -13.04 7.30
N LYS A 27 17.73 -12.67 6.03
CA LYS A 27 18.79 -12.24 5.11
C LYS A 27 19.55 -11.00 5.61
N ILE A 28 18.82 -9.97 6.05
CA ILE A 28 19.43 -8.75 6.60
C ILE A 28 20.25 -9.07 7.84
N CYS A 29 19.73 -9.88 8.76
CA CYS A 29 20.44 -10.27 9.98
C CYS A 29 21.70 -11.09 9.69
N HIS A 30 21.67 -11.92 8.64
CA HIS A 30 22.84 -12.68 8.21
C HIS A 30 23.93 -11.79 7.61
N GLU A 31 23.56 -10.86 6.70
CA GLU A 31 24.52 -9.96 6.04
C GLU A 31 24.97 -8.80 6.95
N HIS A 32 24.13 -8.39 7.92
CA HIS A 32 24.37 -7.29 8.85
C HIS A 32 24.07 -7.72 10.31
N PRO A 33 24.87 -8.62 10.90
CA PRO A 33 24.60 -9.18 12.24
C PRO A 33 24.62 -8.16 13.39
N ARG A 34 25.13 -6.95 13.15
CA ARG A 34 25.13 -5.84 14.12
C ARG A 34 23.95 -4.88 13.92
N ALA A 35 23.13 -5.06 12.89
CA ALA A 35 21.97 -4.22 12.64
C ALA A 35 20.87 -4.52 13.66
N LYS A 36 20.67 -3.60 14.61
CA LYS A 36 19.61 -3.70 15.63
C LYS A 36 18.28 -3.09 15.18
N ILE A 37 18.32 -2.13 14.26
CA ILE A 37 17.16 -1.40 13.74
C ILE A 37 17.02 -1.74 12.26
N ILE A 38 16.17 -2.70 11.93
CA ILE A 38 15.97 -3.20 10.56
C ILE A 38 15.43 -2.10 9.64
N TYR A 39 14.59 -1.20 10.17
CA TYR A 39 14.14 0.00 9.47
C TYR A 39 15.27 0.77 8.78
N ASN A 40 16.43 0.93 9.45
CA ASN A 40 17.55 1.65 8.87
C ASN A 40 18.18 0.95 7.66
N GLN A 41 17.99 -0.37 7.52
CA GLN A 41 18.48 -1.15 6.38
C GLN A 41 17.54 -1.07 5.17
N VAL A 42 16.23 -0.97 5.42
CA VAL A 42 15.21 -0.99 4.35
C VAL A 42 14.76 0.40 3.91
N LYS A 43 14.91 1.44 4.74
CA LYS A 43 14.38 2.79 4.42
C LYS A 43 15.11 3.52 3.30
N ASP A 44 16.37 3.16 3.01
CA ASP A 44 17.17 3.83 1.99
C ASP A 44 16.64 3.49 0.59
N LYS A 45 16.05 4.48 -0.09
CA LYS A 45 15.43 4.33 -1.42
C LYS A 45 16.40 3.84 -2.50
N ASN A 46 17.71 4.04 -2.31
CA ASN A 46 18.72 3.56 -3.25
C ASN A 46 19.32 2.20 -2.83
N GLY A 47 18.93 1.68 -1.67
CA GLY A 47 19.43 0.43 -1.11
C GLY A 47 18.76 -0.81 -1.71
N SER A 48 19.52 -1.89 -1.84
CA SER A 48 18.99 -3.16 -2.40
C SER A 48 17.86 -3.76 -1.55
N TYR A 49 17.88 -3.54 -0.23
CA TYR A 49 16.84 -4.02 0.68
C TYR A 49 15.53 -3.25 0.57
N ASN A 50 15.58 -1.98 0.18
CA ASN A 50 14.37 -1.21 -0.09
C ASN A 50 13.59 -1.82 -1.25
N ASN A 51 14.27 -2.09 -2.38
CA ASN A 51 13.64 -2.74 -3.52
C ASN A 51 13.08 -4.12 -3.14
N LYS A 52 13.85 -4.96 -2.43
CA LYS A 52 13.36 -6.27 -1.94
C LYS A 52 12.14 -6.14 -1.03
N PHE A 53 12.10 -5.11 -0.18
CA PHE A 53 10.94 -4.86 0.67
C PHE A 53 9.74 -4.37 -0.16
N MET A 54 9.95 -3.57 -1.21
CA MET A 54 8.88 -3.17 -2.12
C MET A 54 8.28 -4.36 -2.88
N GLU A 55 9.11 -5.34 -3.26
CA GLU A 55 8.68 -6.59 -3.92
C GLU A 55 7.70 -7.39 -3.06
N ILE A 56 7.86 -7.39 -1.74
CA ILE A 56 6.93 -8.06 -0.80
C ILE A 56 5.49 -7.61 -1.03
N TYR A 57 5.30 -6.33 -1.31
CA TYR A 57 3.98 -5.71 -1.54
C TYR A 57 3.62 -5.63 -3.03
N ASN A 58 4.30 -6.36 -3.91
CA ASN A 58 4.13 -6.28 -5.36
C ASN A 58 4.21 -4.82 -5.87
N TYR A 59 5.09 -4.01 -5.26
CA TYR A 59 5.25 -2.59 -5.54
C TYR A 59 3.95 -1.76 -5.43
N LYS A 60 3.07 -2.13 -4.50
CA LYS A 60 1.81 -1.43 -4.20
C LYS A 60 1.78 -0.89 -2.78
N CYS A 61 1.03 0.20 -2.62
CA CYS A 61 0.77 0.77 -1.32
C CYS A 61 -0.11 -0.20 -0.51
N SER A 62 0.39 -0.57 0.66
CA SER A 62 -0.27 -1.43 1.64
C SER A 62 -1.65 -0.92 2.08
N TYR A 63 -1.89 0.40 2.02
CA TYR A 63 -3.17 1.01 2.42
C TYR A 63 -4.15 1.25 1.27
N CYS A 64 -3.74 1.78 0.13
CA CYS A 64 -4.68 2.19 -0.94
C CYS A 64 -4.60 1.35 -2.22
N GLY A 65 -3.60 0.48 -2.33
CA GLY A 65 -3.36 -0.34 -3.52
C GLY A 65 -2.76 0.40 -4.71
N ASN A 66 -2.44 1.70 -4.60
CA ASN A 66 -1.76 2.41 -5.68
C ASN A 66 -0.37 1.80 -5.95
N SER A 67 0.09 1.83 -7.19
CA SER A 67 1.27 1.10 -7.67
C SER A 67 2.33 2.04 -8.26
N ILE A 68 3.58 1.58 -8.29
CA ILE A 68 4.65 2.22 -9.08
C ILE A 68 4.32 2.29 -10.58
N ALA A 69 3.37 1.49 -11.06
CA ALA A 69 2.87 1.56 -12.43
C ALA A 69 2.12 2.88 -12.72
N ASN A 70 1.62 3.56 -11.69
CA ASN A 70 0.93 4.84 -11.78
C ASN A 70 1.84 6.01 -11.40
N ILE A 71 2.64 5.86 -10.35
CA ILE A 71 3.45 6.92 -9.74
C ILE A 71 4.91 6.49 -9.56
N SER A 72 5.84 7.44 -9.46
CA SER A 72 7.26 7.10 -9.23
C SER A 72 7.46 6.29 -7.95
N SER A 73 8.36 5.31 -7.97
CA SER A 73 8.84 4.58 -6.78
C SER A 73 9.38 5.52 -5.69
N ASN A 74 9.92 6.69 -6.06
CA ASN A 74 10.37 7.71 -5.12
C ASN A 74 9.24 8.29 -4.26
N LEU A 75 7.99 8.14 -4.69
CA LEU A 75 6.79 8.49 -3.93
C LEU A 75 6.27 7.33 -3.08
N PHE A 76 7.08 6.30 -2.84
CA PHE A 76 6.82 5.28 -1.84
C PHE A 76 7.82 5.41 -0.69
N GLU A 77 7.35 5.06 0.50
CA GLU A 77 8.10 5.11 1.74
C GLU A 77 7.83 3.82 2.50
N ILE A 78 8.89 3.23 3.01
CA ILE A 78 8.78 2.18 4.04
C ILE A 78 8.77 2.94 5.35
N ASP A 79 7.75 2.71 6.17
CA ASP A 79 7.58 3.40 7.44
C ASP A 79 6.81 2.52 8.42
N HIS A 80 6.67 2.99 9.65
CA HIS A 80 6.08 2.26 10.75
C HIS A 80 4.54 2.23 10.67
N TYR A 81 3.95 1.05 10.83
CA TYR A 81 2.51 0.87 11.01
C TYR A 81 2.07 1.46 12.36
N ILE A 82 2.66 1.02 13.47
CA ILE A 82 2.52 1.65 14.79
C ILE A 82 3.63 2.68 14.93
N CYS A 83 3.28 3.91 15.28
CA CYS A 83 4.23 5.02 15.36
C CYS A 83 5.40 4.72 16.32
N GLU A 84 6.62 5.08 15.92
CA GLU A 84 7.85 4.87 16.71
C GLU A 84 7.72 5.40 18.15
N SER A 85 7.03 6.52 18.33
CA SER A 85 6.78 7.15 19.64
C SER A 85 5.94 6.31 20.61
N SER A 86 5.30 5.24 20.12
CA SER A 86 4.47 4.34 20.94
C SER A 86 5.27 3.19 21.53
N PHE A 87 6.56 3.08 21.19
CA PHE A 87 7.45 2.01 21.67
C PHE A 87 8.49 2.54 22.66
N GLU A 88 8.95 1.66 23.54
CA GLU A 88 10.02 1.95 24.52
C GLU A 88 11.37 2.27 23.85
N SER A 89 11.60 1.73 22.65
CA SER A 89 12.83 1.97 21.91
C SER A 89 12.65 1.89 20.40
N LYS A 90 13.55 2.56 19.67
CA LYS A 90 13.63 2.51 18.21
C LYS A 90 13.98 1.11 17.68
N GLU A 91 14.63 0.29 18.48
CA GLU A 91 14.96 -1.10 18.14
C GLU A 91 13.69 -1.95 18.06
N ILE A 92 12.73 -1.75 18.97
CA ILE A 92 11.44 -2.45 18.95
C ILE A 92 10.56 -1.90 17.82
N ALA A 93 10.45 -0.59 17.69
CA ALA A 93 9.66 0.04 16.64
C ALA A 93 10.14 -0.35 15.24
N GLY A 94 11.46 -0.35 15.02
CA GLY A 94 12.08 -0.57 13.72
C GLY A 94 12.26 -2.05 13.33
N LYS A 95 11.58 -2.98 13.99
CA LYS A 95 11.50 -4.39 13.57
C LYS A 95 10.66 -4.54 12.31
N ILE A 96 10.97 -5.53 11.47
CA ILE A 96 10.40 -5.64 10.13
C ILE A 96 8.87 -5.81 10.13
N GLU A 97 8.34 -6.44 11.18
CA GLU A 97 6.93 -6.75 11.35
C GLU A 97 6.09 -5.47 11.45
N ASN A 98 6.65 -4.42 12.06
CA ASN A 98 5.99 -3.11 12.20
C ASN A 98 6.19 -2.20 10.98
N LEU A 99 6.93 -2.62 9.94
CA LEU A 99 7.19 -1.78 8.78
C LEU A 99 6.23 -2.08 7.64
N VAL A 100 5.73 -1.06 6.96
CA VAL A 100 4.82 -1.20 5.81
C VAL A 100 5.27 -0.36 4.63
N LEU A 101 4.94 -0.79 3.41
CA LEU A 101 5.16 0.02 2.22
C LEU A 101 3.95 0.91 1.96
N ALA A 102 4.12 2.23 1.99
CA ALA A 102 3.05 3.19 1.74
C ALA A 102 3.41 4.15 0.61
N CYS A 103 2.44 4.57 -0.19
CA CYS A 103 2.64 5.73 -1.05
C CYS A 103 2.72 7.00 -0.18
N TYR A 104 3.41 8.02 -0.68
CA TYR A 104 3.64 9.29 0.00
C TYR A 104 2.35 9.88 0.55
N ASP A 105 1.26 9.91 -0.23
CA ASP A 105 -0.01 10.45 0.26
C ASP A 105 -0.59 9.67 1.45
N CYS A 106 -0.50 8.34 1.45
CA CYS A 106 -0.98 7.53 2.58
C CYS A 106 -0.06 7.71 3.78
N ASN A 107 1.26 7.67 3.61
CA ASN A 107 2.20 7.79 4.72
C ASN A 107 2.07 9.17 5.41
N ARG A 108 2.08 10.24 4.61
CA ARG A 108 1.97 11.61 5.13
C ARG A 108 0.60 11.89 5.72
N SER A 109 -0.47 11.31 5.16
CA SER A 109 -1.80 11.49 5.75
C SER A 109 -1.95 10.66 7.01
N LYS A 110 -1.42 9.43 7.10
CA LYS A 110 -1.38 8.65 8.35
C LYS A 110 -0.66 9.42 9.46
N SER A 111 0.50 10.00 9.17
CA SER A 111 1.26 10.81 10.12
C SER A 111 1.43 10.08 11.47
N ASN A 112 1.14 10.77 12.58
CA ASN A 112 1.15 10.28 13.95
C ASN A 112 -0.20 9.69 14.41
N PHE A 113 -1.06 9.23 13.50
CA PHE A 113 -2.33 8.60 13.88
C PHE A 113 -2.06 7.38 14.78
N LEU A 114 -2.48 7.49 16.04
CA LEU A 114 -2.26 6.50 17.07
C LEU A 114 -3.32 5.40 16.94
N ILE A 115 -2.88 4.20 16.57
CA ILE A 115 -3.72 3.03 16.44
C ILE A 115 -3.91 2.43 17.84
N LYS A 116 -5.17 2.28 18.27
CA LYS A 116 -5.47 1.65 19.57
C LYS A 116 -5.25 0.16 19.49
N ASP A 117 -4.88 -0.46 20.60
CA ASP A 117 -4.48 -1.86 20.69
C ASP A 117 -5.53 -2.81 20.09
N GLU A 118 -6.82 -2.57 20.36
CA GLU A 118 -7.91 -3.40 19.85
C GLU A 118 -8.11 -3.32 18.33
N TYR A 119 -7.51 -2.33 17.65
CA TYR A 119 -7.58 -2.15 16.20
C TYR A 119 -6.28 -2.49 15.47
N ILE A 120 -5.18 -2.78 16.18
CA ILE A 120 -3.87 -3.11 15.58
C ILE A 120 -4.03 -4.24 14.56
N ASP A 121 -4.69 -5.32 14.95
CA ASP A 121 -4.84 -6.45 14.06
C ASP A 121 -5.85 -6.19 12.92
N ILE A 122 -6.89 -5.40 13.22
CA ILE A 122 -8.01 -5.13 12.31
C ILE A 122 -7.56 -4.22 11.17
N LEU A 123 -6.75 -3.21 11.49
CA LEU A 123 -6.30 -2.18 10.57
C LEU A 123 -4.88 -2.42 10.05
N SER A 124 -4.20 -3.48 10.48
CA SER A 124 -2.89 -3.84 9.95
C SER A 124 -3.02 -4.22 8.49
N PRO A 125 -2.31 -3.53 7.57
CA PRO A 125 -2.40 -3.86 6.16
C PRO A 125 -1.74 -5.20 5.83
N ASP A 126 -0.96 -5.78 6.74
CA ASP A 126 -0.31 -7.07 6.52
C ASP A 126 -1.20 -8.26 6.87
N LEU A 127 -2.27 -8.02 7.64
CA LEU A 127 -3.18 -9.06 8.08
C LEU A 127 -4.43 -9.11 7.21
N ASP A 128 -5.02 -10.31 7.11
CA ASP A 128 -6.21 -10.53 6.29
C ASP A 128 -7.44 -9.75 6.79
N LYS A 129 -7.51 -9.44 8.09
CA LYS A 129 -8.64 -8.73 8.70
C LYS A 129 -8.95 -7.40 8.03
N ILE A 130 -7.95 -6.67 7.49
CA ILE A 130 -8.19 -5.39 6.80
C ILE A 130 -9.07 -5.55 5.55
N LYS A 131 -9.07 -6.74 4.92
CA LYS A 131 -9.91 -7.10 3.77
C LYS A 131 -11.38 -7.21 4.18
N ASP A 132 -11.65 -7.38 5.47
CA ASP A 132 -13.01 -7.39 6.00
C ASP A 132 -13.54 -6.00 6.32
N VAL A 133 -12.64 -5.06 6.64
CA VAL A 133 -12.95 -3.67 6.99
C VAL A 133 -13.22 -2.82 5.76
N PHE A 134 -12.40 -2.96 4.70
CA PHE A 134 -12.51 -2.16 3.50
C PHE A 134 -12.76 -3.02 2.26
N TYR A 135 -13.62 -2.51 1.37
CA TYR A 135 -13.88 -3.12 0.07
C TYR A 135 -13.92 -2.04 -1.02
N ARG A 136 -13.97 -2.44 -2.29
CA ARG A 136 -14.30 -1.52 -3.39
C ARG A 136 -15.71 -1.78 -3.90
N ASP A 137 -16.47 -0.69 -4.07
CA ASP A 137 -17.79 -0.76 -4.72
C ASP A 137 -17.67 -0.94 -6.25
N GLU A 138 -18.81 -1.05 -6.92
CA GLU A 138 -18.91 -1.21 -8.39
C GLU A 138 -18.29 -0.03 -9.16
N LEU A 139 -18.18 1.13 -8.51
CA LEU A 139 -17.56 2.32 -9.08
C LEU A 139 -16.05 2.40 -8.75
N PHE A 140 -15.48 1.38 -8.11
CA PHE A 140 -14.10 1.30 -7.65
C PHE A 140 -13.74 2.25 -6.49
N SER A 141 -14.70 2.82 -5.76
CA SER A 141 -14.39 3.62 -4.57
C SER A 141 -14.12 2.70 -3.39
N ILE A 142 -13.15 3.04 -2.53
CA ILE A 142 -12.90 2.28 -1.30
C ILE A 142 -14.01 2.65 -0.30
N GLN A 143 -14.69 1.66 0.25
CA GLN A 143 -15.79 1.81 1.20
C GLN A 143 -15.47 1.06 2.50
N ILE A 144 -16.06 1.51 3.60
CA ILE A 144 -16.08 0.79 4.88
C ILE A 144 -17.20 -0.25 4.81
N SER A 145 -16.92 -1.49 5.20
CA SER A 145 -17.92 -2.55 5.23
C SER A 145 -19.02 -2.28 6.26
N GLU A 146 -20.19 -2.89 6.04
CA GLU A 146 -21.38 -2.66 6.88
C GLU A 146 -21.13 -2.94 8.37
N GLU A 147 -20.34 -3.97 8.67
CA GLU A 147 -19.94 -4.36 10.04
C GLU A 147 -19.23 -3.23 10.79
N TYR A 148 -18.37 -2.46 10.09
CA TYR A 148 -17.58 -1.39 10.67
C TYR A 148 -18.15 0.00 10.37
N ASN A 149 -19.29 0.10 9.68
CA ASN A 149 -19.84 1.38 9.25
C ASN A 149 -20.35 2.26 10.40
N ASN A 150 -20.50 1.73 11.61
CA ASN A 150 -20.78 2.54 12.82
C ASN A 150 -19.57 2.70 13.74
N ASP A 151 -18.44 2.11 13.38
CA ASP A 151 -17.20 2.20 14.13
C ASP A 151 -16.51 3.55 13.87
N MET A 152 -16.52 4.41 14.89
CA MET A 152 -15.95 5.76 14.79
C MET A 152 -14.43 5.76 14.66
N PHE A 153 -13.73 4.71 15.13
CA PHE A 153 -12.29 4.62 15.02
C PHE A 153 -11.89 4.20 13.60
N VAL A 154 -12.56 3.20 13.03
CA VAL A 154 -12.38 2.80 11.62
C VAL A 154 -12.68 3.97 10.68
N LYS A 155 -13.77 4.71 10.91
CA LYS A 155 -14.07 5.93 10.15
C LYS A 155 -12.94 6.96 10.24
N SER A 156 -12.44 7.19 11.45
CA SER A 156 -11.36 8.16 11.67
C SER A 156 -10.08 7.74 10.93
N PHE A 157 -9.73 6.45 10.93
CA PHE A 157 -8.59 5.92 10.17
C PHE A 157 -8.80 6.04 8.65
N TYR A 158 -10.00 5.71 8.16
CA TYR A 158 -10.38 5.83 6.75
C TYR A 158 -10.27 7.28 6.23
N GLU A 159 -10.79 8.24 7.00
CA GLU A 159 -10.71 9.67 6.68
C GLU A 159 -9.27 10.19 6.79
N GLN A 160 -8.53 9.78 7.83
CA GLN A 160 -7.13 10.15 8.01
C GLN A 160 -6.28 9.76 6.80
N LEU A 161 -6.46 8.54 6.28
CA LEU A 161 -5.76 8.04 5.09
C LEU A 161 -6.32 8.57 3.77
N LYS A 162 -7.49 9.24 3.81
CA LYS A 162 -8.22 9.73 2.63
C LYS A 162 -8.53 8.60 1.67
N LEU A 163 -9.02 7.47 2.19
CA LEU A 163 -9.29 6.28 1.38
C LEU A 163 -10.48 6.48 0.43
N GLY A 164 -11.47 7.30 0.82
CA GLY A 164 -12.64 7.63 0.00
C GLY A 164 -12.41 8.66 -1.12
N TYR A 165 -11.19 9.18 -1.25
CA TYR A 165 -10.93 10.25 -2.22
C TYR A 165 -10.98 9.73 -3.66
N GLN A 166 -11.49 10.55 -4.58
CA GLN A 166 -11.60 10.20 -6.00
C GLN A 166 -10.26 9.88 -6.67
N SER A 167 -9.15 10.40 -6.13
CA SER A 167 -7.80 10.00 -6.57
C SER A 167 -7.53 8.51 -6.37
N ARG A 168 -8.02 7.90 -5.28
CA ARG A 168 -7.87 6.46 -5.00
C ARG A 168 -8.67 5.59 -5.96
N ARG A 169 -9.81 6.11 -6.43
CA ARG A 169 -10.64 5.49 -7.47
C ARG A 169 -9.93 5.56 -8.82
N LEU A 170 -9.41 6.73 -9.19
CA LEU A 170 -8.67 6.92 -10.44
C LEU A 170 -7.40 6.05 -10.50
N ASP A 171 -6.62 6.00 -9.41
CA ASP A 171 -5.41 5.18 -9.33
C ASP A 171 -5.74 3.68 -9.56
N PHE A 172 -6.83 3.19 -8.98
CA PHE A 172 -7.27 1.80 -9.18
C PHE A 172 -7.75 1.53 -10.62
N LEU A 173 -8.51 2.46 -11.20
CA LEU A 173 -8.92 2.38 -12.60
C LEU A 173 -7.71 2.29 -13.54
N LEU A 174 -6.67 3.09 -13.31
CA LEU A 174 -5.45 3.05 -14.11
C LEU A 174 -4.75 1.69 -14.03
N ILE A 175 -4.67 1.08 -12.84
CA ILE A 175 -4.10 -0.27 -12.66
C ILE A 175 -4.96 -1.32 -13.37
N ASN A 176 -6.29 -1.19 -13.29
CA ASN A 176 -7.22 -2.12 -13.93
C ASN A 176 -7.10 -2.07 -15.45
N LEU A 177 -7.12 -0.87 -16.03
CA LEU A 177 -6.93 -0.66 -17.48
C LEU A 177 -5.58 -1.17 -17.96
N ARG A 178 -4.51 -0.95 -17.18
CA ARG A 178 -3.18 -1.47 -17.52
C ARG A 178 -3.18 -3.00 -17.60
N GLY A 179 -3.69 -3.68 -16.58
CA GLY A 179 -3.78 -5.15 -16.58
C GLY A 179 -4.68 -5.69 -17.69
N LEU A 180 -5.77 -4.97 -18.03
CA LEU A 180 -6.61 -5.30 -19.18
C LEU A 180 -5.85 -5.21 -20.50
N CYS A 181 -5.05 -4.15 -20.70
CA CYS A 181 -4.21 -3.99 -21.88
C CYS A 181 -3.17 -5.11 -21.98
N GLU A 182 -2.48 -5.44 -20.88
CA GLU A 182 -1.49 -6.51 -20.82
C GLU A 182 -2.11 -7.89 -21.15
N LYS A 183 -3.30 -8.19 -20.62
CA LYS A 183 -4.02 -9.44 -20.90
C LYS A 183 -4.46 -9.60 -22.36
N HIS A 184 -4.65 -8.49 -23.06
CA HIS A 184 -5.17 -8.46 -24.43
C HIS A 184 -4.16 -7.89 -25.43
N ASP A 185 -2.88 -7.93 -25.07
CA ASP A 185 -1.81 -7.41 -25.91
C ASP A 185 -1.88 -7.96 -27.34
N GLY A 186 -1.56 -7.11 -28.31
CA GLY A 186 -1.69 -7.41 -29.75
C GLY A 186 -3.11 -7.34 -30.33
N LYS A 187 -4.17 -7.11 -29.53
CA LYS A 187 -5.53 -6.93 -30.07
C LYS A 187 -5.79 -5.48 -30.53
N PRO A 188 -6.45 -5.24 -31.68
CA PRO A 188 -6.66 -3.89 -32.23
C PRO A 188 -7.38 -2.90 -31.31
N HIS A 189 -8.26 -3.37 -30.43
CA HIS A 189 -8.98 -2.50 -29.49
C HIS A 189 -8.12 -2.03 -28.31
N VAL A 190 -7.05 -2.77 -27.96
CA VAL A 190 -6.15 -2.42 -26.85
C VAL A 190 -5.41 -1.12 -27.13
N GLU A 191 -5.06 -0.84 -28.39
CA GLU A 191 -4.42 0.44 -28.74
C GLU A 191 -5.28 1.65 -28.37
N LYS A 192 -6.60 1.57 -28.58
CA LYS A 192 -7.52 2.65 -28.18
C LYS A 192 -7.58 2.80 -26.66
N ILE A 193 -7.58 1.69 -25.91
CA ILE A 193 -7.56 1.70 -24.44
C ILE A 193 -6.23 2.26 -23.93
N ASN A 194 -5.10 1.89 -24.53
CA ASN A 194 -3.78 2.42 -24.20
C ASN A 194 -3.70 3.94 -24.40
N VAL A 195 -4.30 4.47 -25.46
CA VAL A 195 -4.41 5.93 -25.66
C VAL A 195 -5.19 6.59 -24.52
N ILE A 196 -6.32 6.00 -24.11
CA ILE A 196 -7.13 6.51 -22.98
C ILE A 196 -6.34 6.44 -21.68
N LEU A 197 -5.70 5.30 -21.39
CA LEU A 197 -4.87 5.07 -20.21
C LEU A 197 -3.77 6.13 -20.09
N ARG A 198 -3.02 6.38 -21.17
CA ARG A 198 -1.96 7.41 -21.20
C ARG A 198 -2.51 8.81 -20.92
N LYS A 199 -3.66 9.17 -21.52
CA LYS A 199 -4.30 10.48 -21.29
C LYS A 199 -4.77 10.65 -19.84
N LEU A 200 -5.39 9.61 -19.26
CA LEU A 200 -5.82 9.62 -17.87
C LEU A 200 -4.62 9.72 -16.91
N GLN A 201 -3.55 8.95 -17.16
CA GLN A 201 -2.35 8.99 -16.35
C GLN A 201 -1.67 10.36 -16.39
N GLN A 202 -1.57 10.98 -17.57
CA GLN A 202 -1.04 12.35 -17.71
C GLN A 202 -1.87 13.36 -16.91
N LYS A 203 -3.21 13.32 -17.01
CA LYS A 203 -4.10 14.23 -16.27
C LYS A 203 -4.01 14.01 -14.75
N ARG A 204 -3.93 12.75 -14.31
CA ARG A 204 -3.71 12.36 -12.92
C ARG A 204 -2.41 12.94 -12.37
N ASN A 205 -1.33 12.85 -13.15
CA ASN A 205 -0.03 13.37 -12.72
C ASN A 205 -0.05 14.90 -12.62
N LEU A 206 -0.65 15.61 -13.60
CA LEU A 206 -0.80 17.07 -13.56
C LEU A 206 -1.60 17.57 -12.36
N THR A 207 -2.61 16.81 -11.90
CA THR A 207 -3.39 17.17 -10.71
C THR A 207 -2.64 16.88 -9.41
N SER A 208 -1.69 15.94 -9.42
CA SER A 208 -0.87 15.60 -8.25
C SER A 208 0.24 16.61 -7.96
N PHE A 209 0.63 17.43 -8.94
CA PHE A 209 1.62 18.52 -8.79
C PHE A 209 1.03 19.85 -8.28
N LYS A 210 -0.29 19.93 -8.09
CA LYS A 210 -0.94 21.09 -7.48
C LYS A 210 -0.97 20.90 -5.96
N LYS A 211 0.13 21.23 -5.29
CA LYS A 211 0.16 21.58 -3.87
C LYS A 211 0.84 22.93 -3.74
#